data_AF-A0A0H3HGN3-F1
#
_entry.id   AF-A0A0H3HGN3-F1
#
_cell.length_a   1.000
_cell.length_b   1.000
_cell.length_c   1.000
_cell.angle_alpha   90.00
_cell.angle_beta   90.00
_cell.angle_gamma   90.00
#
_symmetry.space_group_name_H-M   'P 1'
#
loop_
_entity.id
_entity.type
_entity.pdbx_description
1 polymer ?
#
loop_
_entity_poly.entity_id
_entity_poly.type
_entity_poly.pdbx_seq_one_letter_code
_entity_poly.pdbx_strand_id
1 'polypeptide(L)'
;MYRYKPTVEAFLERYEKKPAKTQKGMIGEFLSHIIINELLDNFETASPFFNLEEKSIKKGFDLLLYSTSDHKVWITEVKSGELRKGKDVNETSQLLLSTAYNDLKTRLNENEINHWANAMNAASIAISQHRNYKDVVLDLLAIEGEKTSEKKSTSTDNYVFFISSLFHDIKFKTIEKTVMDFQKSMVEKAEFADVFCFSIQKSTLNKVVDFLIEESKK
;
A
#
# COMPACT_ATOMS: atom_id res chain seq x y z
N MET A 1 17.60 14.05 -4.81
CA MET A 1 16.25 14.35 -5.34
C MET A 1 16.21 13.85 -6.78
N TYR A 2 15.48 12.77 -7.06
CA TYR A 2 15.27 12.34 -8.44
C TYR A 2 14.37 13.37 -9.15
N ARG A 3 14.72 13.71 -10.39
CA ARG A 3 13.87 14.55 -11.24
C ARG A 3 12.72 13.69 -11.79
N TYR A 4 11.55 14.29 -11.98
CA TYR A 4 10.32 13.63 -12.41
C TYR A 4 10.50 12.61 -13.54
N LYS A 5 11.12 13.02 -14.66
CA LYS A 5 11.33 12.18 -15.84
C LYS A 5 12.13 10.89 -15.57
N PRO A 6 13.36 10.94 -14.99
CA PRO A 6 14.09 9.74 -14.60
C PRO A 6 13.30 8.76 -13.71
N THR A 7 12.42 9.26 -12.84
CA THR A 7 11.56 8.40 -12.01
C THR A 7 10.51 7.66 -12.82
N VAL A 8 9.87 8.34 -13.78
CA VAL A 8 8.89 7.74 -14.69
C VAL A 8 9.56 6.71 -15.60
N GLU A 9 10.73 7.03 -16.17
CA GLU A 9 11.51 6.11 -17.00
C GLU A 9 11.91 4.84 -16.22
N ALA A 10 12.44 4.99 -15.01
CA ALA A 10 12.82 3.87 -14.16
C ALA A 10 11.61 3.01 -13.75
N PHE A 11 10.43 3.61 -13.59
CA PHE A 11 9.20 2.85 -13.36
C PHE A 11 8.82 2.01 -14.56
N LEU A 12 8.75 2.62 -15.75
CA LEU A 12 8.35 1.95 -16.99
C LEU A 12 9.30 0.80 -17.33
N GLU A 13 10.62 1.01 -17.19
CA GLU A 13 11.62 -0.03 -17.44
C GLU A 13 11.41 -1.28 -16.57
N ARG A 14 10.97 -1.09 -15.32
CA ARG A 14 10.63 -2.19 -14.41
C ARG A 14 9.29 -2.80 -14.78
N TYR A 15 8.27 -1.97 -15.03
CA TYR A 15 6.90 -2.37 -15.33
C TYR A 15 6.81 -3.29 -16.56
N GLU A 16 7.49 -2.92 -17.65
CA GLU A 16 7.42 -3.65 -18.94
C GLU A 16 7.97 -5.08 -18.84
N LYS A 17 8.93 -5.32 -17.94
CA LYS A 17 9.57 -6.62 -17.75
C LYS A 17 8.76 -7.58 -16.88
N LYS A 18 7.64 -7.15 -16.29
CA LYS A 18 6.85 -7.94 -15.34
C LYS A 18 5.63 -8.60 -16.00
N PRO A 19 5.18 -9.76 -15.50
CA PRO A 19 3.93 -10.38 -15.95
C PRO A 19 2.71 -9.48 -15.72
N ALA A 20 1.66 -9.66 -16.52
CA ALA A 20 0.44 -8.84 -16.46
C ALA A 20 -0.20 -8.74 -15.05
N LYS A 21 -0.14 -9.80 -14.25
CA LYS A 21 -0.63 -9.78 -12.85
C LYS A 21 0.19 -8.82 -11.99
N THR A 22 1.51 -8.86 -12.12
CA THR A 22 2.42 -7.98 -11.38
C THR A 22 2.31 -6.54 -11.86
N GLN A 23 2.14 -6.32 -13.17
CA GLN A 23 1.86 -5.00 -13.75
C GLN A 23 0.62 -4.35 -13.14
N LYS A 24 -0.49 -5.10 -12.99
CA LYS A 24 -1.69 -4.62 -12.29
C LYS A 24 -1.41 -4.24 -10.84
N GLY A 25 -0.63 -5.06 -10.12
CA GLY A 25 -0.17 -4.75 -8.76
C GLY A 25 0.58 -3.43 -8.68
N MET A 26 1.61 -3.28 -9.52
CA MET A 26 2.44 -2.07 -9.59
C MET A 26 1.64 -0.80 -9.86
N ILE A 27 0.66 -0.85 -10.76
CA ILE A 27 -0.19 0.32 -11.05
C ILE A 27 -1.17 0.59 -9.91
N GLY A 28 -1.72 -0.44 -9.25
CA GLY A 28 -2.58 -0.22 -8.09
C GLY A 28 -1.84 0.39 -6.91
N GLU A 29 -0.61 -0.07 -6.62
CA GLU A 29 0.24 0.55 -5.61
C GLU A 29 0.60 2.00 -5.98
N PHE A 30 0.90 2.27 -7.27
CA PHE A 30 1.17 3.61 -7.78
C PHE A 30 -0.01 4.56 -7.55
N LEU A 31 -1.21 4.16 -7.95
CA LEU A 31 -2.42 4.96 -7.78
C LEU A 31 -2.74 5.19 -6.31
N SER A 32 -2.52 4.18 -5.46
CA SER A 32 -2.69 4.29 -4.00
C SER A 32 -1.76 5.36 -3.44
N HIS A 33 -0.48 5.33 -3.83
CA HIS A 33 0.52 6.32 -3.40
C HIS A 33 0.13 7.74 -3.82
N ILE A 34 -0.39 7.94 -5.04
CA ILE A 34 -0.87 9.25 -5.50
C ILE A 34 -2.08 9.69 -4.68
N ILE A 35 -3.11 8.85 -4.56
CA ILE A 35 -4.35 9.21 -3.87
C ILE A 35 -4.09 9.59 -2.41
N ILE A 36 -3.23 8.85 -1.72
CA ILE A 36 -2.89 9.16 -0.33
C ILE A 36 -2.21 10.54 -0.24
N ASN A 37 -1.20 10.81 -1.07
CA ASN A 37 -0.46 12.07 -0.99
C ASN A 37 -1.27 13.29 -1.46
N GLU A 38 -2.19 13.11 -2.41
CA GLU A 38 -2.94 14.23 -2.99
C GLU A 38 -4.27 14.51 -2.28
N LEU A 39 -4.85 13.51 -1.59
CA LEU A 39 -6.20 13.63 -1.01
C LEU A 39 -6.24 13.47 0.51
N LEU A 40 -5.19 12.93 1.15
CA LEU A 40 -5.16 12.68 2.60
C LEU A 40 -4.10 13.55 3.29
N ASP A 41 -4.44 14.80 3.56
CA ASP A 41 -3.53 15.82 4.12
C ASP A 41 -2.90 15.45 5.48
N ASN A 42 -3.51 14.52 6.22
CA ASN A 42 -3.03 14.07 7.53
C ASN A 42 -2.09 12.86 7.45
N PHE A 43 -1.72 12.40 6.26
CA PHE A 43 -0.79 11.29 6.06
C PHE A 43 0.41 11.70 5.21
N GLU A 44 1.61 11.37 5.69
CA GLU A 44 2.85 11.48 4.92
C GLU A 44 3.38 10.07 4.59
N THR A 45 3.83 9.84 3.35
CA THR A 45 4.47 8.56 3.01
C THR A 45 5.82 8.43 3.69
N ALA A 46 5.96 7.39 4.51
CA ALA A 46 7.15 7.04 5.29
C ALA A 46 7.97 5.90 4.63
N SER A 47 7.72 5.59 3.37
CA SER A 47 8.47 4.60 2.59
C SER A 47 8.56 5.05 1.14
N PRO A 48 9.62 4.69 0.40
CA PRO A 48 9.71 5.07 -0.99
C PRO A 48 8.74 4.22 -1.81
N PHE A 49 8.14 4.81 -2.84
CA PHE A 49 7.28 4.06 -3.74
C PHE A 49 8.05 2.90 -4.41
N PHE A 50 9.29 3.14 -4.84
CA PHE A 50 10.22 2.09 -5.24
C PHE A 50 11.40 2.00 -4.30
N ASN A 51 11.69 0.80 -3.81
CA ASN A 51 12.98 0.53 -3.22
C ASN A 51 14.02 0.57 -4.35
N LEU A 52 15.00 1.47 -4.28
CA LEU A 52 15.97 1.69 -5.36
C LEU A 52 16.95 0.52 -5.53
N GLU A 53 17.12 -0.30 -4.50
CA GLU A 53 18.13 -1.37 -4.46
C GLU A 53 17.63 -2.74 -4.95
N GLU A 54 16.34 -3.04 -4.86
CA GLU A 54 15.80 -4.34 -5.24
C GLU A 54 15.09 -4.32 -6.61
N LYS A 55 15.64 -5.08 -7.57
CA LYS A 55 14.94 -5.46 -8.82
C LYS A 55 13.81 -6.49 -8.57
N SER A 56 13.68 -6.98 -7.33
CA SER A 56 12.60 -7.85 -6.85
C SER A 56 11.42 -7.04 -6.31
N ILE A 57 10.24 -7.67 -6.35
CA ILE A 57 9.02 -7.21 -5.68
C ILE A 57 9.36 -7.02 -4.19
N LYS A 58 8.92 -5.90 -3.59
CA LYS A 58 9.19 -5.53 -2.20
C LYS A 58 9.04 -6.74 -1.26
N LYS A 59 10.11 -7.06 -0.52
CA LYS A 59 10.02 -7.93 0.65
C LYS A 59 9.60 -7.05 1.84
N GLY A 60 8.32 -7.03 2.19
CA GLY A 60 7.81 -6.19 3.28
C GLY A 60 6.39 -5.72 3.04
N PHE A 61 6.05 -4.54 3.54
CA PHE A 61 4.76 -3.90 3.36
C PHE A 61 4.73 -3.02 2.10
N ASP A 62 3.55 -2.81 1.51
CA ASP A 62 3.43 -2.07 0.25
C ASP A 62 3.73 -0.59 0.44
N LEU A 63 3.12 0.05 1.45
CA LEU A 63 3.42 1.42 1.89
C LEU A 63 3.47 1.51 3.41
N LEU A 64 4.37 2.34 3.91
CA LEU A 64 4.33 2.89 5.27
C LEU A 64 3.86 4.33 5.20
N LEU A 65 2.91 4.67 6.05
CA LEU A 65 2.40 6.02 6.19
C LEU A 65 2.64 6.49 7.63
N TYR A 66 2.89 7.77 7.78
CA TYR A 66 2.92 8.44 9.08
C TYR A 66 1.72 9.36 9.16
N SER A 67 0.87 9.16 10.17
CA SER A 67 -0.25 10.05 10.45
C SER A 67 0.25 11.23 11.29
N THR A 68 0.08 12.43 10.75
CA THR A 68 0.52 13.67 11.41
C THR A 68 -0.42 14.10 12.53
N SER A 69 -1.65 13.56 12.56
CA SER A 69 -2.66 13.89 13.56
C SER A 69 -2.54 13.11 14.88
N ASP A 70 -2.13 11.84 14.82
CA ASP A 70 -2.06 10.95 16.00
C ASP A 70 -0.66 10.37 16.24
N HIS A 71 0.31 10.76 15.40
CA HIS A 71 1.72 10.34 15.47
C HIS A 71 1.89 8.82 15.40
N LYS A 72 1.10 8.15 14.56
CA LYS A 72 1.17 6.70 14.34
C LYS A 72 1.74 6.33 12.98
N VAL A 73 2.35 5.14 12.93
CA VAL A 73 2.72 4.49 11.67
C VAL A 73 1.57 3.58 11.24
N TRP A 74 1.13 3.76 10.00
CA TRP A 74 0.10 2.96 9.36
C TRP A 74 0.72 2.09 8.28
N ILE A 75 0.36 0.81 8.30
CA ILE A 75 0.88 -0.21 7.38
C ILE A 75 -0.17 -0.50 6.32
N THR A 76 0.22 -0.38 5.05
CA THR A 76 -0.69 -0.50 3.92
C THR A 76 -0.47 -1.80 3.17
N GLU A 77 -1.57 -2.47 2.82
CA GLU A 77 -1.60 -3.56 1.85
C GLU A 77 -2.58 -3.23 0.71
N VAL A 78 -2.10 -3.35 -0.53
CA VAL A 78 -2.84 -3.04 -1.76
C VAL A 78 -3.09 -4.33 -2.53
N LYS A 79 -4.34 -4.57 -2.91
CA LYS A 79 -4.68 -5.67 -3.83
C LYS A 79 -5.38 -5.17 -5.08
N SER A 80 -4.82 -5.60 -6.21
CA SER A 80 -5.22 -5.12 -7.52
C SER A 80 -5.65 -6.27 -8.42
N GLY A 81 -6.67 -6.05 -9.25
CA GLY A 81 -7.18 -7.10 -10.13
C GLY A 81 -8.26 -6.64 -11.11
N GLU A 82 -8.70 -7.58 -11.93
CA GLU A 82 -9.87 -7.43 -12.80
C GLU A 82 -11.11 -8.03 -12.13
N LEU A 83 -12.27 -7.82 -12.75
CA LEU A 83 -13.54 -8.44 -12.34
C LEU A 83 -13.37 -9.97 -12.24
N ARG A 84 -13.72 -10.54 -11.07
CA ARG A 84 -13.64 -11.99 -10.88
C ARG A 84 -14.77 -12.68 -11.64
N LYS A 85 -14.49 -13.87 -12.19
CA LYS A 85 -15.48 -14.66 -12.94
C LYS A 85 -16.71 -14.93 -12.07
N GLY A 86 -17.89 -14.56 -12.59
CA GLY A 86 -19.17 -14.77 -11.91
C GLY A 86 -19.43 -13.85 -10.72
N LYS A 87 -18.71 -12.73 -10.62
CA LYS A 87 -18.84 -11.73 -9.55
C LYS A 87 -19.13 -10.35 -10.14
N ASP A 88 -19.82 -9.52 -9.38
CA ASP A 88 -19.96 -8.09 -9.69
C ASP A 88 -18.76 -7.25 -9.16
N VAL A 89 -18.81 -5.94 -9.41
CA VAL A 89 -17.77 -5.00 -8.99
C VAL A 89 -17.64 -4.88 -7.48
N ASN A 90 -18.76 -4.97 -6.74
CA ASN A 90 -18.79 -4.88 -5.28
C ASN A 90 -18.19 -6.13 -4.65
N GLU A 91 -18.64 -7.30 -5.10
CA GLU A 91 -18.11 -8.58 -4.65
C GLU A 91 -16.61 -8.70 -4.96
N THR A 92 -16.19 -8.24 -6.15
CA THR A 92 -14.76 -8.27 -6.52
C THR A 92 -13.94 -7.32 -5.65
N SER A 93 -14.38 -6.07 -5.45
CA SER A 93 -13.71 -5.12 -4.56
C SER A 93 -13.60 -5.66 -3.14
N GLN A 94 -14.67 -6.24 -2.60
CA GLN A 94 -14.67 -6.85 -1.27
C GLN A 94 -13.71 -8.04 -1.19
N LEU A 95 -13.61 -8.87 -2.24
CA LEU A 95 -12.64 -9.97 -2.30
C LEU A 95 -11.20 -9.47 -2.36
N LEU A 96 -10.92 -8.37 -3.05
CA LEU A 96 -9.59 -7.74 -3.07
C LEU A 96 -9.24 -7.20 -1.68
N LEU A 97 -10.14 -6.45 -1.03
CA LEU A 97 -9.97 -5.97 0.34
C LEU A 97 -9.75 -7.13 1.34
N SER A 98 -10.54 -8.20 1.22
CA SER A 98 -10.39 -9.39 2.07
C SER A 98 -9.03 -10.07 1.86
N THR A 99 -8.51 -10.06 0.63
CA THR A 99 -7.17 -10.58 0.33
C THR A 99 -6.10 -9.69 0.98
N ALA A 100 -6.25 -8.36 0.92
CA ALA A 100 -5.32 -7.43 1.56
C ALA A 100 -5.27 -7.65 3.08
N TYR A 101 -6.45 -7.77 3.68
CA TYR A 101 -6.61 -8.07 5.10
C TYR A 101 -5.95 -9.39 5.51
N ASN A 102 -6.23 -10.49 4.79
CA ASN A 102 -5.67 -11.80 5.16
C ASN A 102 -4.14 -11.83 5.03
N ASP A 103 -3.61 -11.26 3.96
CA ASP A 103 -2.17 -11.22 3.71
C ASP A 103 -1.45 -10.40 4.78
N LEU A 104 -1.96 -9.20 5.10
CA LEU A 104 -1.33 -8.34 6.10
C LEU A 104 -1.50 -8.88 7.53
N LYS A 105 -2.68 -9.41 7.86
CA LYS A 105 -2.91 -10.05 9.17
C LYS A 105 -1.92 -11.19 9.38
N THR A 106 -1.77 -12.06 8.38
CA THR A 106 -0.82 -13.18 8.47
C THR A 106 0.58 -12.65 8.71
N ARG A 107 1.04 -11.71 7.88
CA ARG A 107 2.37 -11.11 7.99
C ARG A 107 2.66 -10.47 9.35
N LEU A 108 1.70 -9.76 9.93
CA LEU A 108 1.86 -9.08 11.22
C LEU A 108 1.78 -10.03 12.44
N ASN A 109 1.27 -11.24 12.27
CA ASN A 109 1.29 -12.27 13.32
C ASN A 109 2.46 -13.26 13.14
N GLU A 110 3.21 -13.17 12.05
CA GLU A 110 4.42 -13.95 11.83
C GLU A 110 5.60 -13.35 12.61
N ASN A 111 6.48 -14.23 13.13
CA ASN A 111 7.71 -13.81 13.80
C ASN A 111 8.87 -13.61 12.80
N GLU A 112 8.57 -12.92 11.68
CA GLU A 112 9.50 -12.69 10.57
C GLU A 112 10.11 -11.29 10.65
N ILE A 113 11.30 -11.21 11.26
CA ILE A 113 12.00 -9.95 11.53
C ILE A 113 12.37 -9.17 10.25
N ASN A 114 12.53 -9.85 9.12
CA ASN A 114 12.92 -9.20 7.87
C ASN A 114 11.87 -8.19 7.39
N HIS A 115 10.60 -8.37 7.73
CA HIS A 115 9.55 -7.40 7.39
C HIS A 115 9.80 -6.04 8.06
N TRP A 116 10.12 -6.06 9.35
CA TRP A 116 10.40 -4.85 10.14
C TRP A 116 11.75 -4.22 9.79
N ALA A 117 12.79 -5.04 9.59
CA ALA A 117 14.09 -4.55 9.14
C ALA A 117 13.99 -3.82 7.79
N ASN A 118 13.22 -4.37 6.84
CA ASN A 118 12.99 -3.74 5.55
C ASN A 118 12.16 -2.46 5.68
N ALA A 119 11.17 -2.43 6.58
CA ALA A 119 10.37 -1.25 6.87
C ALA A 119 11.24 -0.11 7.45
N MET A 120 12.09 -0.39 8.43
CA MET A 120 13.02 0.59 9.01
C MET A 120 13.99 1.15 7.98
N ASN A 121 14.56 0.29 7.13
CA ASN A 121 15.46 0.73 6.07
C ASN A 121 14.72 1.64 5.07
N ALA A 122 13.52 1.25 4.65
CA ALA A 122 12.68 2.06 3.78
C ALA A 122 12.37 3.44 4.37
N ALA A 123 11.99 3.51 5.64
CA ALA A 123 11.73 4.76 6.34
C ALA A 123 12.98 5.64 6.49
N SER A 124 14.12 5.04 6.81
CA SER A 124 15.40 5.76 6.93
C SER A 124 15.83 6.41 5.62
N ILE A 125 15.54 5.80 4.47
CA ILE A 125 15.87 6.34 3.15
C ILE A 125 14.83 7.37 2.67
N ALA A 126 13.54 7.11 2.89
CA ALA A 126 12.46 7.94 2.34
C ALA A 126 12.27 9.25 3.10
N ILE A 127 12.36 9.22 4.43
CA ILE A 127 12.12 10.39 5.26
C ILE A 127 13.39 11.23 5.30
N SER A 128 13.30 12.47 4.80
CA SER A 128 14.38 13.44 4.88
C SER A 128 14.86 13.61 6.33
N GLN A 129 16.17 13.70 6.52
CA GLN A 129 16.78 13.93 7.84
C GLN A 129 16.29 15.22 8.53
N HIS A 130 15.68 16.14 7.78
CA HIS A 130 15.13 17.39 8.29
C HIS A 130 13.67 17.29 8.73
N ARG A 131 13.03 16.12 8.62
CA ARG A 131 11.66 15.89 9.12
C ARG A 131 11.73 15.46 10.59
N ASN A 132 11.02 16.20 11.43
CA ASN A 132 10.94 15.96 12.87
C ASN A 132 10.32 14.61 13.26
N TYR A 133 9.56 13.96 12.36
CA TYR A 133 8.90 12.69 12.65
C TYR A 133 9.72 11.45 12.27
N LYS A 134 10.92 11.63 11.68
CA LYS A 134 11.73 10.51 11.23
C LYS A 134 12.07 9.54 12.36
N ASP A 135 12.60 10.06 13.45
CA ASP A 135 13.02 9.26 14.61
C ASP A 135 11.81 8.58 15.24
N VAL A 136 10.67 9.27 15.31
CA VAL A 136 9.39 8.69 15.79
C VAL A 136 8.99 7.48 14.96
N VAL A 137 9.05 7.57 13.62
CA VAL A 137 8.72 6.43 12.74
C VAL A 137 9.70 5.28 12.95
N LEU A 138 11.00 5.56 13.04
CA LEU A 138 12.02 4.53 13.24
C LEU A 138 11.85 3.83 14.59
N ASP A 139 11.58 4.58 15.66
CA ASP A 139 11.34 4.04 17.00
C ASP A 139 10.08 3.16 17.03
N LEU A 140 8.98 3.59 16.40
CA LEU A 140 7.75 2.80 16.32
C LEU A 140 7.97 1.47 15.56
N LEU A 141 8.72 1.50 14.46
CA LEU A 141 9.06 0.28 13.72
C LEU A 141 10.04 -0.61 14.48
N ALA A 142 10.97 -0.04 15.24
CA ALA A 142 11.93 -0.77 16.07
C ALA A 142 11.21 -1.52 17.21
N ILE A 143 10.23 -0.89 17.87
CA ILE A 143 9.41 -1.52 18.91
C ILE A 143 8.72 -2.78 18.37
N GLU A 144 8.12 -2.70 17.17
CA GLU A 144 7.49 -3.88 16.56
C GLU A 144 8.53 -4.95 16.18
N GLY A 145 9.70 -4.54 15.66
CA GLY A 145 10.82 -5.46 15.39
C GLY A 145 11.35 -6.19 16.64
N GLU A 146 11.41 -5.50 17.78
CA GLU A 146 11.76 -6.08 19.08
C GLU A 146 10.73 -7.12 19.52
N LYS A 147 9.43 -6.78 19.47
CA LYS A 147 8.35 -7.74 19.78
C LYS A 147 8.42 -8.98 18.90
N THR A 148 8.65 -8.82 17.61
CA THR A 148 8.83 -9.93 16.66
C THR A 148 10.03 -10.81 17.04
N SER A 149 11.14 -10.21 17.45
CA SER A 149 12.34 -10.93 17.92
C SER A 149 12.06 -11.74 19.20
N GLU A 150 11.21 -11.21 20.08
CA GLU A 150 10.73 -11.88 21.30
C GLU A 150 9.61 -12.89 21.05
N LYS A 151 9.22 -13.13 19.79
CA LYS A 151 8.10 -13.99 19.38
C LYS A 151 6.74 -13.52 19.89
N LYS A 152 6.55 -12.21 20.02
CA LYS A 152 5.34 -11.54 20.47
C LYS A 152 4.65 -10.76 19.35
N SER A 153 4.92 -11.09 18.09
CA SER A 153 4.24 -10.48 16.94
C SER A 153 2.72 -10.60 17.09
N THR A 154 2.01 -9.48 16.92
CA THR A 154 0.56 -9.46 16.87
C THR A 154 0.07 -8.35 15.96
N SER A 155 -0.94 -8.64 15.16
CA SER A 155 -1.59 -7.61 14.35
C SER A 155 -2.36 -6.57 15.17
N THR A 156 -2.73 -6.90 16.42
CA THR A 156 -3.58 -6.02 17.26
C THR A 156 -2.93 -4.71 17.66
N ASP A 157 -1.59 -4.62 17.61
CA ASP A 157 -0.83 -3.41 17.92
C ASP A 157 -0.76 -2.41 16.74
N ASN A 158 -1.24 -2.81 15.56
CA ASN A 158 -0.90 -2.17 14.30
C ASN A 158 -2.07 -1.41 13.68
N TYR A 159 -1.79 -0.22 13.15
CA TYR A 159 -2.74 0.60 12.39
C TYR A 159 -2.60 0.26 10.91
N VAL A 160 -3.72 0.01 10.21
CA VAL A 160 -3.66 -0.56 8.86
C VAL A 160 -4.52 0.16 7.82
N PHE A 161 -4.00 0.21 6.59
CA PHE A 161 -4.74 0.58 5.39
C PHE A 161 -4.98 -0.65 4.53
N PHE A 162 -6.25 -0.89 4.17
CA PHE A 162 -6.61 -1.87 3.13
C PHE A 162 -7.11 -1.17 1.89
N ILE A 163 -6.44 -1.42 0.77
CA ILE A 163 -6.75 -0.75 -0.49
C ILE A 163 -7.06 -1.80 -1.55
N SER A 164 -8.19 -1.63 -2.24
CA SER A 164 -8.47 -2.38 -3.46
C SER A 164 -8.33 -1.52 -4.70
N SER A 165 -7.75 -2.07 -5.76
CA SER A 165 -7.71 -1.44 -7.09
C SER A 165 -8.32 -2.36 -8.14
N LEU A 166 -9.56 -2.05 -8.53
CA LEU A 166 -10.32 -2.80 -9.54
C LEU A 166 -10.16 -2.16 -10.92
N PHE A 167 -9.58 -2.91 -11.85
CA PHE A 167 -9.51 -2.56 -13.26
C PHE A 167 -10.74 -3.11 -14.01
N HIS A 168 -11.80 -2.31 -14.05
CA HIS A 168 -13.06 -2.64 -14.72
C HIS A 168 -13.82 -1.39 -15.15
N ASP A 169 -14.73 -1.51 -16.12
CA ASP A 169 -15.52 -0.40 -16.67
C ASP A 169 -16.25 0.37 -15.55
N ILE A 170 -16.00 1.67 -15.47
CA ILE A 170 -16.56 2.59 -14.47
C ILE A 170 -18.06 2.83 -14.64
N LYS A 171 -18.67 2.31 -15.72
CA LYS A 171 -20.13 2.22 -15.86
C LYS A 171 -20.75 1.39 -14.73
N PHE A 172 -20.06 0.35 -14.28
CA PHE A 172 -20.46 -0.46 -13.13
C PHE A 172 -19.70 0.04 -11.90
N LYS A 173 -20.33 0.83 -11.04
CA LYS A 173 -19.62 1.46 -9.92
C LYS A 173 -19.63 0.58 -8.69
N THR A 174 -18.46 0.36 -8.08
CA THR A 174 -18.40 -0.10 -6.70
C THR A 174 -19.11 0.92 -5.81
N ILE A 175 -20.06 0.47 -5.00
CA ILE A 175 -20.81 1.33 -4.10
C ILE A 175 -20.01 1.57 -2.82
N GLU A 176 -20.02 2.81 -2.33
CA GLU A 176 -19.31 3.23 -1.12
C GLU A 176 -19.66 2.33 0.08
N LYS A 177 -20.95 1.98 0.22
CA LYS A 177 -21.44 1.10 1.27
C LYS A 177 -20.68 -0.22 1.36
N THR A 178 -20.25 -0.81 0.25
CA THR A 178 -19.47 -2.06 0.27
C THR A 178 -18.13 -1.89 0.98
N VAL A 179 -17.47 -0.74 0.79
CA VAL A 179 -16.19 -0.44 1.44
C VAL A 179 -16.40 -0.11 2.92
N MET A 180 -17.45 0.66 3.23
CA MET A 180 -17.82 0.99 4.61
C MET A 180 -18.20 -0.25 5.43
N ASP A 181 -19.06 -1.12 4.89
CA ASP A 181 -19.48 -2.35 5.55
C ASP A 181 -18.27 -3.28 5.78
N PHE A 182 -17.34 -3.35 4.81
CA PHE A 182 -16.07 -4.05 4.99
C PHE A 182 -15.25 -3.46 6.14
N GLN A 183 -14.99 -2.14 6.13
CA GLN A 183 -14.21 -1.47 7.18
C GLN A 183 -14.82 -1.69 8.56
N LYS A 184 -16.13 -1.49 8.70
CA LYS A 184 -16.86 -1.71 9.94
C LYS A 184 -16.68 -3.14 10.45
N SER A 185 -16.81 -4.12 9.56
CA SER A 185 -16.62 -5.53 9.93
C SER A 185 -15.18 -5.85 10.33
N MET A 186 -14.17 -5.11 9.84
CA MET A 186 -12.78 -5.29 10.28
C MET A 186 -12.53 -4.65 11.65
N VAL A 187 -13.10 -3.46 11.91
CA VAL A 187 -13.04 -2.81 13.22
C VAL A 187 -13.73 -3.67 14.28
N GLU A 188 -14.90 -4.23 13.99
CA GLU A 188 -15.64 -5.11 14.92
C GLU A 188 -14.88 -6.39 15.30
N LYS A 189 -13.98 -6.87 14.44
CA LYS A 189 -13.12 -8.03 14.77
C LYS A 189 -12.03 -7.69 15.78
N ALA A 190 -11.66 -6.42 15.95
CA ALA A 190 -10.62 -5.94 16.86
C ALA A 190 -9.26 -6.66 16.68
N GLU A 191 -8.88 -6.93 15.43
CA GLU A 191 -7.63 -7.63 15.10
C GLU A 191 -6.48 -6.69 14.71
N PHE A 192 -6.75 -5.38 14.71
CA PHE A 192 -5.84 -4.27 14.44
C PHE A 192 -6.17 -3.13 15.40
N ALA A 193 -5.20 -2.25 15.64
CA ALA A 193 -5.40 -1.07 16.49
C ALA A 193 -6.41 -0.08 15.88
N ASP A 194 -6.32 0.11 14.56
CA ASP A 194 -7.31 0.84 13.77
C ASP A 194 -7.24 0.42 12.29
N VAL A 195 -8.33 0.65 11.54
CA VAL A 195 -8.49 0.22 10.15
C VAL A 195 -9.06 1.36 9.30
N PHE A 196 -8.29 1.74 8.27
CA PHE A 196 -8.76 2.60 7.18
C PHE A 196 -8.87 1.79 5.89
N CYS A 197 -9.89 2.08 5.08
CA CYS A 197 -10.10 1.39 3.80
C CYS A 197 -10.49 2.39 2.71
N PHE A 198 -9.98 2.18 1.50
CA PHE A 198 -10.58 2.79 0.31
C PHE A 198 -10.46 1.88 -0.91
N SER A 199 -11.27 2.14 -1.93
CA SER A 199 -11.25 1.39 -3.18
C SER A 199 -11.08 2.32 -4.37
N ILE A 200 -10.22 1.92 -5.29
CA ILE A 200 -9.96 2.58 -6.56
C ILE A 200 -10.63 1.75 -7.65
N GLN A 201 -11.43 2.38 -8.50
CA GLN A 201 -11.92 1.76 -9.72
C GLN A 201 -11.44 2.53 -10.94
N LYS A 202 -10.77 1.85 -11.86
CA LYS A 202 -10.26 2.44 -13.09
C LYS A 202 -10.63 1.59 -14.29
N SER A 203 -11.15 2.21 -15.35
CA SER A 203 -11.60 1.50 -16.55
C SER A 203 -10.52 0.65 -17.19
N THR A 204 -9.29 1.16 -17.24
CA THR A 204 -8.20 0.54 -17.98
C THR A 204 -6.87 0.80 -17.30
N LEU A 205 -6.09 -0.27 -17.15
CA LEU A 205 -4.68 -0.24 -16.77
C LEU A 205 -3.87 0.59 -17.78
N ASN A 206 -4.09 0.31 -19.07
CA ASN A 206 -3.32 0.89 -20.18
C ASN A 206 -3.40 2.42 -20.20
N LYS A 207 -4.54 3.05 -19.88
CA LYS A 207 -4.62 4.52 -19.88
C LYS A 207 -3.68 5.17 -18.88
N VAL A 208 -3.39 4.51 -17.75
CA VAL A 208 -2.41 5.01 -16.78
C VAL A 208 -1.00 4.84 -17.34
N VAL A 209 -0.72 3.69 -17.94
CA VAL A 209 0.60 3.37 -18.51
C VAL A 209 0.91 4.26 -19.71
N ASP A 210 -0.04 4.45 -20.63
CA ASP A 210 0.09 5.30 -21.81
C ASP A 210 0.40 6.74 -21.40
N PHE A 211 -0.30 7.27 -20.38
CA PHE A 211 0.01 8.57 -19.80
C PHE A 211 1.45 8.64 -19.29
N LEU A 212 1.92 7.63 -18.54
CA LEU A 212 3.31 7.60 -18.06
C LEU A 212 4.33 7.52 -19.20
N ILE A 213 4.03 6.79 -20.28
CA ILE A 213 4.86 6.71 -21.49
C ILE A 213 4.93 8.07 -22.22
N GLU A 214 3.86 8.85 -22.20
CA GLU A 214 3.85 10.21 -22.74
C GLU A 214 4.68 11.16 -21.86
N GLU A 215 4.53 11.08 -20.55
CA GLU A 215 5.28 11.89 -19.58
C GLU A 215 6.78 11.59 -19.60
N SER A 216 7.21 10.35 -19.89
CA SER A 216 8.64 10.01 -20.02
C SER A 216 9.29 10.61 -21.27
N LYS A 217 8.50 11.08 -22.25
CA LYS A 217 9.02 11.69 -23.47
C LYS A 217 9.17 13.21 -23.38
N LYS A 218 8.52 13.86 -22.41
CA LYS A 218 8.63 15.30 -22.13
C LYS A 218 9.99 15.64 -21.51
#